data_AF-A0A1G1GAN5-F1
#
_entry.id   AF-A0A1G1GAN5-F1
#
_cell.length_a   1.000
_cell.length_b   1.000
_cell.length_c   1.000
_cell.angle_alpha   90.00
_cell.angle_beta   90.00
_cell.angle_gamma   90.00
#
_symmetry.space_group_name_H-M   'P 1'
#
loop_
_entity.id
_entity.type
_entity.pdbx_description
1 polymer ?
#
loop_
_entity_poly.entity_id
_entity_poly.type
_entity_poly.pdbx_seq_one_letter_code
_entity_poly.pdbx_strand_id
1 'polypeptide(L)' 'MYDNEGNHLQTRKLPDGSSSRVIKHFLSDQELMDLFCQYSGHVEIIRYPHCRRIVVSYVVG' A
#
# COMPACT_ATOMS: atom_id res chain seq x y z
N MET A 1 3.51 5.85 14.14
CA MET A 1 2.82 4.91 15.08
C MET A 1 2.22 3.82 14.23
N TYR A 2 2.21 2.56 14.67
CA TYR A 2 1.57 1.47 13.93
C TYR A 2 0.37 0.95 14.72
N ASP A 3 -0.68 0.49 14.05
CA ASP A 3 -1.78 -0.23 14.70
C ASP A 3 -1.48 -1.73 14.82
N ASN A 4 -2.44 -2.49 15.35
CA ASN A 4 -2.30 -3.94 15.56
C ASN A 4 -2.25 -4.75 14.25
N GLU A 5 -2.55 -4.12 13.12
CA GLU A 5 -2.51 -4.72 11.78
C GLU A 5 -1.25 -4.30 11.01
N GLY A 6 -0.35 -3.53 11.64
CA GLY A 6 0.88 -3.06 11.01
C GLY A 6 0.68 -1.86 10.06
N ASN A 7 -0.46 -1.18 10.10
CA ASN A 7 -0.68 0.04 9.34
C ASN A 7 0.06 1.22 9.95
N HIS A 8 0.71 2.03 9.13
CA HIS A 8 1.36 3.25 9.62
C HIS A 8 0.33 4.37 9.84
N LEU A 9 0.06 4.67 11.10
CA LEU A 9 -0.76 5.79 11.54
C LEU A 9 0.06 7.09 11.52
N GLN A 10 -0.41 8.06 10.75
CA GLN A 10 0.14 9.41 10.68
C GLN A 10 -0.94 10.45 11.01
N THR A 11 -0.73 11.25 12.05
CA THR A 11 -1.56 12.43 12.31
C THR A 11 -1.01 13.62 11.53
N ARG A 12 -1.88 14.34 10.83
CA ARG A 12 -1.56 15.60 10.14
C ARG A 12 -2.35 16.73 10.76
N LYS A 13 -1.68 17.86 11.02
CA LYS A 13 -2.36 19.12 11.30
C LYS A 13 -2.83 19.74 9.99
N LEU A 14 -4.09 20.13 9.94
CA LEU A 14 -4.68 20.83 8.82
C LEU A 14 -4.47 22.35 8.97
N PRO A 15 -4.57 23.14 7.89
CA PRO A 15 -4.34 24.59 7.93
C PRO A 15 -5.26 25.34 8.90
N ASP A 16 -6.45 24.79 9.18
CA ASP A 16 -7.41 25.32 10.14
C ASP A 16 -7.08 24.98 11.61
N GLY A 17 -5.95 24.31 11.86
CA GLY A 17 -5.51 23.90 13.19
C GLY A 17 -6.11 22.58 13.68
N SER A 18 -7.05 21.99 12.95
CA SER A 18 -7.60 20.67 13.25
C SER A 18 -6.58 19.55 12.96
N SER A 19 -6.84 18.35 13.49
CA SER A 19 -5.97 17.18 13.29
C SER A 19 -6.73 16.04 12.62
N SER A 20 -6.14 15.47 11.57
CA SER A 20 -6.67 14.30 10.87
C SER A 20 -5.70 13.13 10.98
N ARG A 21 -6.23 11.94 11.29
CA ARG A 21 -5.45 10.69 11.35
C ARG A 21 -5.58 9.98 10.01
N VAL A 22 -4.44 9.77 9.35
CA VAL A 22 -4.33 9.01 8.10
C VAL A 22 -3.74 7.64 8.42
N ILE A 23 -4.41 6.60 7.94
CA ILE A 23 -3.92 5.22 7.97
C ILE A 23 -3.18 5.00 6.64
N LYS A 24 -1.90 4.66 6.70
CA LYS A 24 -1.14 4.23 5.53
C LYS A 24 -0.90 2.73 5.63
N HIS A 25 -1.64 1.99 4.81
CA HIS A 25 -1.37 0.58 4.60
C HIS A 25 -0.39 0.42 3.44
N PHE A 26 0.75 -0.22 3.71
CA PHE A 26 1.75 -0.55 2.70
C PHE A 26 1.73 -2.06 2.51
N LEU A 27 1.01 -2.51 1.49
CA LEU A 27 0.90 -3.92 1.18
C LEU A 27 2.29 -4.55 0.99
N SER A 28 2.50 -5.68 1.65
CA SER A 28 3.57 -6.62 1.37
C SER A 28 3.39 -7.24 -0.02
N ASP A 29 4.45 -7.87 -0.53
CA ASP A 29 4.35 -8.57 -1.83
C ASP A 29 3.34 -9.72 -1.78
N GLN A 30 3.22 -10.40 -0.63
CA GLN A 30 2.22 -11.45 -0.44
C GLN A 30 0.80 -10.90 -0.49
N GLU A 31 0.51 -9.81 0.22
CA GLU A 31 -0.83 -9.20 0.20
C GLU A 31 -1.18 -8.63 -1.18
N LEU A 32 -0.20 -8.09 -1.92
CA LEU A 32 -0.38 -7.71 -3.32
C LEU A 32 -0.70 -8.96 -4.18
N MET A 33 0.04 -10.05 -4.02
CA MET A 33 -0.24 -11.28 -4.76
C MET A 33 -1.63 -11.82 -4.46
N ASP A 34 -2.04 -11.90 -3.19
CA ASP A 34 -3.35 -12.38 -2.78
C ASP A 34 -4.48 -11.50 -3.33
N LEU A 35 -4.25 -10.19 -3.42
CA LEU A 35 -5.21 -9.25 -4.00
C LEU A 35 -5.34 -9.40 -5.52
N PHE A 36 -4.24 -9.63 -6.25
CA PHE A 36 -4.23 -9.63 -7.72
C PHE A 36 -4.36 -11.01 -8.35
N CYS A 37 -4.09 -12.10 -7.62
CA CYS A 37 -4.17 -13.47 -8.14
C CYS A 37 -5.59 -13.88 -8.57
N GLN A 38 -6.62 -13.25 -8.00
CA GLN A 38 -8.01 -13.45 -8.39
C GLN A 38 -8.31 -12.92 -9.81
N TYR A 39 -7.50 -11.98 -10.32
CA TYR A 39 -7.69 -11.36 -11.63
C TYR A 39 -6.75 -11.93 -12.70
N SER A 40 -5.63 -12.53 -12.29
CA SER A 40 -4.65 -13.09 -13.21
C SER A 40 -3.81 -14.19 -12.56
N GLY A 41 -3.59 -15.29 -13.29
CA GLY A 41 -2.62 -16.32 -12.90
C GLY A 41 -1.16 -15.85 -13.02
N HIS A 42 -0.93 -14.69 -13.63
CA HIS A 42 0.39 -14.10 -13.77
C HIS A 42 0.39 -12.66 -13.26
N VAL A 43 0.96 -12.47 -12.06
CA VAL A 43 1.17 -11.16 -11.44
C VAL A 43 2.67 -10.97 -11.23
N GLU A 44 3.18 -9.82 -11.63
CA GLU A 44 4.57 -9.41 -11.41
C GLU A 44 4.59 -8.15 -10.52
N ILE A 45 5.41 -8.17 -9.48
CA ILE A 45 5.57 -7.06 -8.54
C ILE A 45 7.02 -6.60 -8.59
N ILE A 46 7.24 -5.34 -8.97
CA ILE A 46 8.57 -4.72 -9.02
C ILE A 46 8.61 -3.55 -8.04
N ARG A 47 9.58 -3.58 -7.11
CA ARG A 47 9.85 -2.48 -6.17
C ARG A 47 11.04 -1.65 -6.63
N TYR A 48 10.85 -0.33 -6.68
CA TYR A 48 11.89 0.65 -6.92
C TYR A 48 12.18 1.41 -5.62
N PRO A 49 13.07 0.89 -4.74
CA PRO A 49 13.29 1.45 -3.41
C PRO A 49 13.81 2.89 -3.46
N HIS A 50 14.65 3.22 -4.44
CA HIS A 50 15.26 4.54 -4.59
C HIS A 50 14.24 5.66 -4.84
N CYS A 51 13.10 5.37 -5.47
CA CYS A 51 12.03 6.33 -5.74
C CYS A 51 10.72 6.02 -4.99
N ARG A 52 10.76 5.09 -4.02
CA ARG A 52 9.61 4.69 -3.17
C ARG A 52 8.39 4.29 -3.99
N ARG A 53 8.60 3.60 -5.11
CA ARG A 53 7.54 3.18 -6.04
C ARG A 53 7.41 1.67 -6.08
N ILE A 54 6.16 1.20 -6.22
CA ILE A 54 5.82 -0.20 -6.48
C ILE A 54 5.05 -0.21 -7.80
N VAL A 55 5.40 -1.12 -8.71
CA VAL A 55 4.68 -1.37 -9.95
C VAL A 55 4.16 -2.79 -9.90
N VAL A 56 2.87 -2.95 -10.16
CA VAL A 56 2.20 -4.26 -10.26
C VAL A 56 1.70 -4.40 -11.69
N SER A 57 2.12 -5.48 -12.36
CA SER A 57 1.71 -5.82 -13.72
C SER A 57 0.91 -7.11 -13.70
N TYR A 58 -0.25 -7.12 -14.35
CA TYR A 58 -1.11 -8.30 -14.47
C TYR A 58 -1.97 -8.17 -15.73
N VAL A 59 -2.44 -9.31 -16.26
CA VAL A 59 -3.33 -9.35 -17.43
C VAL A 59 -4.74 -9.65 -16.95
N VAL A 60 -5.68 -8.78 -17.30
CA VAL A 60 -7.12 -9.01 -17.08
C VAL A 60 -7.64 -9.89 -18.20
N GLY A 61 -8.21 -11.05 -17.83
CA GLY A 61 -8.88 -11.98 -18.75
C GLY A 61 -10.33 -11.60 -19.04
#